data_AF-A0A2G4FQ28-F1
#
_entry.id   AF-A0A2G4FQ28-F1
#
_cell.length_a   1.000
_cell.length_b   1.000
_cell.length_c   1.000
_cell.angle_alpha   90.00
_cell.angle_beta   90.00
_cell.angle_gamma   90.00
#
_symmetry.space_group_name_H-M   'P 1'
#
loop_
_entity.id
_entity.type
_entity.pdbx_description
1 polymer ?
#
loop_
_entity_poly.entity_id
_entity_poly.type
_entity_poly.pdbx_seq_one_letter_code
_entity_poly.pdbx_strand_id
1 'polypeptide(L)'
;MSKHAFQSQLAGKCCLEWGPPATITFPSAAAGTDYDTMNGVKSFTYASIMNLAACATTKCAEYDSVSRGALFKNQVTRIGEILDGSSNTAMVVECSGRPLVYVAGKPVTSGTYPGGTDPIPNNQGISYLDSEGPFSVNGVDDKGVIWPKNSGKNTALNATYKNPFNKSNYNEAYSFHSGGMNVGFCDGHVTFINEKTSMVTFASIITRQGGEILNLD
;
A
#
# COMPACT_ATOMS: atom_id res chain seq x y z
N MET A 1 -21.04 11.46 -17.07
CA MET A 1 -20.47 10.47 -18.01
C MET A 1 -20.48 9.12 -17.31
N SER A 2 -21.03 8.08 -17.94
CA SER A 2 -21.21 6.76 -17.31
C SER A 2 -19.92 5.92 -17.33
N LYS A 3 -19.78 5.08 -16.30
CA LYS A 3 -18.54 4.45 -15.79
C LYS A 3 -17.80 3.49 -16.75
N HIS A 4 -18.40 3.07 -17.86
CA HIS A 4 -17.71 2.25 -18.88
C HIS A 4 -16.73 3.04 -19.74
N ALA A 5 -16.87 4.37 -19.84
CA ALA A 5 -16.04 5.17 -20.71
C ALA A 5 -14.61 5.42 -20.18
N PHE A 6 -14.39 5.31 -18.85
CA PHE A 6 -13.06 5.53 -18.25
C PHE A 6 -12.21 4.24 -18.25
N GLN A 7 -12.85 3.07 -18.06
CA GLN A 7 -12.16 1.77 -18.06
C GLN A 7 -11.62 1.37 -19.44
N SER A 8 -12.26 1.79 -20.54
CA SER A 8 -11.79 1.45 -21.90
C SER A 8 -10.58 2.28 -22.37
N GLN A 9 -10.25 3.39 -21.71
CA GLN A 9 -9.08 4.21 -22.05
C GLN A 9 -7.77 3.76 -21.38
N LEU A 10 -7.85 2.82 -20.42
CA LEU A 10 -6.70 2.33 -19.64
C LEU A 10 -6.14 0.99 -20.17
N ALA A 11 -6.80 0.37 -21.16
CA ALA A 11 -6.30 -0.81 -21.85
C ALA A 11 -5.05 -0.47 -22.69
N GLY A 12 -3.90 -0.40 -22.02
CA GLY A 12 -2.59 -0.12 -22.62
C GLY A 12 -1.72 0.90 -21.90
N LYS A 13 -2.19 1.53 -20.82
CA LYS A 13 -1.43 2.55 -20.06
C LYS A 13 -1.48 2.34 -18.53
N CYS A 14 -1.44 1.09 -18.06
CA CYS A 14 -1.53 0.79 -16.62
C CYS A 14 -0.43 1.41 -15.75
N CYS A 15 0.64 1.91 -16.38
CA CYS A 15 1.93 2.02 -15.74
C CYS A 15 2.68 3.22 -16.36
N LEU A 16 2.67 4.35 -15.67
CA LEU A 16 3.45 5.53 -16.06
C LEU A 16 4.88 5.36 -15.58
N GLU A 17 5.85 5.60 -16.47
CA GLU A 17 7.28 5.52 -16.16
C GLU A 17 7.63 6.34 -14.92
N TRP A 18 8.07 5.63 -13.89
CA TRP A 18 8.63 6.24 -12.70
C TRP A 18 10.11 6.56 -12.94
N GLY A 19 10.45 7.84 -13.02
CA GLY A 19 11.84 8.27 -12.93
C GLY A 19 12.40 8.03 -11.52
N PRO A 20 13.72 7.81 -11.35
CA PRO A 20 14.28 7.62 -10.02
C PRO A 20 13.98 8.86 -9.16
N PRO A 21 13.34 8.70 -8.00
CA PRO A 21 12.98 9.80 -7.11
C PRO A 21 14.24 10.53 -6.65
N ALA A 22 14.10 11.83 -6.40
CA ALA A 22 15.04 12.53 -5.55
C ALA A 22 14.85 11.97 -4.12
N THR A 23 15.72 11.03 -3.74
CA THR A 23 15.60 10.30 -2.49
C THR A 23 16.70 10.71 -1.52
N ILE A 24 16.30 10.98 -0.29
CA ILE A 24 17.16 11.00 0.89
C ILE A 24 16.88 9.71 1.65
N THR A 25 17.82 8.75 1.55
CA THR A 25 17.87 7.56 2.39
C THR A 25 18.99 7.70 3.41
N PHE A 26 18.83 7.01 4.54
CA PHE A 26 19.85 6.98 5.58
C PHE A 26 20.44 5.56 5.68
N PRO A 27 21.73 5.41 6.02
CA PRO A 27 22.34 4.10 6.27
C PRO A 27 21.95 3.52 7.64
N SER A 28 21.38 4.34 8.52
CA SER A 28 20.87 3.95 9.84
C SER A 28 19.68 4.82 10.22
N ALA A 29 18.82 4.32 11.10
CA ALA A 29 17.61 5.02 11.49
C ALA A 29 17.93 6.26 12.34
N ALA A 30 17.57 7.45 11.85
CA ALA A 30 17.75 8.69 12.58
C ALA A 30 16.69 8.90 13.69
N ALA A 31 15.47 8.37 13.48
CA ALA A 31 14.35 8.39 14.44
C ALA A 31 13.29 7.35 14.04
N GLY A 32 12.58 6.78 15.01
CA GLY A 32 11.45 5.88 14.73
C GLY A 32 10.24 6.61 14.14
N THR A 33 9.36 5.87 13.46
CA THR A 33 8.03 6.35 13.04
C THR A 33 7.04 5.20 13.05
N ASP A 34 5.80 5.50 13.42
CA ASP A 34 4.70 4.53 13.42
C ASP A 34 3.64 4.85 12.37
N TYR A 35 3.75 5.99 11.70
CA TYR A 35 2.80 6.44 10.69
C TYR A 35 3.55 6.98 9.47
N ASP A 36 2.94 6.80 8.31
CA ASP A 36 3.40 7.44 7.08
C ASP A 36 2.26 7.64 6.10
N THR A 37 2.54 8.39 5.04
CA THR A 37 1.57 8.64 3.97
C THR A 37 1.37 7.37 3.13
N MET A 38 0.10 7.07 2.84
CA MET A 38 -0.26 5.94 1.99
C MET A 38 -0.35 6.41 0.53
N ASN A 39 0.59 5.97 -0.31
CA ASN A 39 0.64 6.45 -1.70
C ASN A 39 -0.40 5.79 -2.61
N GLY A 40 -0.96 4.64 -2.22
CA GLY A 40 -1.92 3.92 -3.05
C GLY A 40 -1.88 2.41 -2.88
N VAL A 41 -2.46 1.74 -3.86
CA VAL A 41 -2.51 0.29 -4.01
C VAL A 41 -1.63 -0.08 -5.21
N LYS A 42 -0.76 -1.08 -5.06
CA LYS A 42 0.05 -1.53 -6.21
C LYS A 42 -0.84 -2.04 -7.34
N SER A 43 -0.46 -1.79 -8.59
CA SER A 43 -1.31 -2.18 -9.72
C SER A 43 -1.57 -3.68 -9.79
N PHE A 44 -0.60 -4.52 -9.41
CA PHE A 44 -0.82 -5.97 -9.33
C PHE A 44 -1.84 -6.36 -8.24
N THR A 45 -1.89 -5.62 -7.13
CA THR A 45 -2.90 -5.76 -6.07
C THR A 45 -4.25 -5.33 -6.57
N TYR A 46 -4.31 -4.10 -7.07
CA TYR A 46 -5.52 -3.45 -7.56
C TYR A 46 -6.20 -4.25 -8.67
N ALA A 47 -5.43 -4.67 -9.68
CA ALA A 47 -5.96 -5.46 -10.78
C ALA A 47 -6.53 -6.81 -10.29
N SER A 48 -5.87 -7.47 -9.33
CA SER A 48 -6.34 -8.74 -8.79
C SER A 48 -7.65 -8.60 -8.00
N ILE A 49 -7.77 -7.57 -7.15
CA ILE A 49 -8.96 -7.38 -6.32
C ILE A 49 -10.15 -6.86 -7.12
N MET A 50 -9.89 -6.12 -8.20
CA MET A 50 -10.93 -5.59 -9.11
C MET A 50 -11.26 -6.54 -10.28
N ASN A 51 -10.65 -7.73 -10.31
CA ASN A 51 -10.78 -8.70 -11.41
C ASN A 51 -10.51 -8.06 -12.80
N LEU A 52 -9.51 -7.19 -12.87
CA LEU A 52 -9.05 -6.56 -14.10
C LEU A 52 -7.95 -7.40 -14.73
N ALA A 53 -7.75 -7.21 -16.04
CA ALA A 53 -6.63 -7.81 -16.73
C ALA A 53 -5.31 -7.41 -16.03
N ALA A 54 -4.55 -8.41 -15.57
CA ALA A 54 -3.27 -8.18 -14.94
C ALA A 54 -2.37 -7.39 -15.89
N CYS A 55 -1.61 -6.42 -15.34
CA CYS A 55 -0.56 -5.75 -16.08
C CYS A 55 0.37 -6.81 -16.71
N ALA A 56 0.51 -6.77 -18.03
CA ALA A 56 1.29 -7.77 -18.78
C ALA A 56 2.80 -7.45 -18.82
N THR A 57 3.25 -6.40 -18.14
CA THR A 57 4.62 -5.88 -18.24
C THR A 57 5.36 -5.99 -16.92
N THR A 58 6.70 -5.90 -16.95
CA THR A 58 7.55 -5.87 -15.74
C THR A 58 7.33 -4.63 -14.86
N LYS A 59 6.55 -3.64 -15.33
CA LYS A 59 6.16 -2.43 -14.60
C LYS A 59 4.91 -2.61 -13.71
N CYS A 60 4.47 -3.86 -13.47
CA CYS A 60 3.35 -4.19 -12.57
C CYS A 60 3.46 -3.56 -11.17
N ALA A 61 4.67 -3.28 -10.70
CA ALA A 61 4.94 -2.67 -9.40
C ALA A 61 4.70 -1.14 -9.36
N GLU A 62 4.48 -0.51 -10.51
CA GLU A 62 4.07 0.88 -10.64
C GLU A 62 2.57 1.06 -10.34
N TYR A 63 2.12 2.31 -10.25
CA TYR A 63 0.73 2.66 -9.93
C TYR A 63 0.01 3.15 -11.18
N ASP A 64 -1.12 2.51 -11.49
CA ASP A 64 -2.11 3.10 -12.39
C ASP A 64 -2.63 4.38 -11.74
N SER A 65 -2.96 5.38 -12.54
CA SER A 65 -3.69 6.58 -12.11
C SER A 65 -4.84 6.27 -11.16
N VAL A 66 -5.59 5.19 -11.43
CA VAL A 66 -6.77 4.78 -10.64
C VAL A 66 -6.42 4.15 -9.29
N SER A 67 -5.21 3.64 -9.09
CA SER A 67 -4.81 2.97 -7.85
C SER A 67 -4.03 3.88 -6.89
N ARG A 68 -3.95 5.18 -7.18
CA ARG A 68 -3.21 6.16 -6.37
C ARG A 68 -4.05 6.66 -5.19
N GLY A 69 -3.39 6.86 -4.07
CA GLY A 69 -3.92 7.58 -2.91
C GLY A 69 -3.70 9.09 -3.01
N ALA A 70 -4.21 9.82 -2.02
CA ALA A 70 -4.22 11.28 -2.03
C ALA A 70 -2.83 11.91 -1.90
N LEU A 71 -1.89 11.27 -1.20
CA LEU A 71 -0.51 11.74 -1.08
C LEU A 71 0.43 10.84 -1.87
N PHE A 72 0.41 10.97 -3.19
CA PHE A 72 1.29 10.20 -4.07
C PHE A 72 2.70 10.82 -4.11
N LYS A 73 3.76 9.99 -4.07
CA LYS A 73 5.16 10.45 -4.08
C LYS A 73 5.43 11.39 -5.27
N ASN A 74 6.10 12.51 -5.00
CA ASN A 74 6.57 13.48 -5.99
C ASN A 74 5.50 14.01 -6.96
N GLN A 75 4.23 14.02 -6.53
CA GLN A 75 3.12 14.51 -7.32
C GLN A 75 2.19 15.35 -6.45
N VAL A 76 1.64 16.40 -7.04
CA VAL A 76 0.61 17.22 -6.38
C VAL A 76 -0.75 16.65 -6.71
N THR A 77 -1.49 16.25 -5.68
CA THR A 77 -2.91 15.92 -5.78
C THR A 77 -3.73 17.12 -5.29
N ARG A 78 -4.57 17.68 -6.16
CA ARG A 78 -5.51 18.73 -5.75
C ARG A 78 -6.69 18.09 -5.02
N ILE A 79 -7.27 18.80 -4.05
CA ILE A 79 -8.46 18.33 -3.31
C ILE A 79 -9.59 17.92 -4.27
N GLY A 80 -9.81 18.68 -5.34
CA GLY A 80 -10.83 18.36 -6.36
C GLY A 80 -10.54 17.10 -7.19
N GLU A 81 -9.37 16.47 -7.03
CA GLU A 81 -9.06 15.18 -7.64
C GLU A 81 -9.24 13.99 -6.65
N ILE A 82 -9.72 14.24 -5.42
CA ILE A 82 -10.13 13.21 -4.46
C ILE A 82 -11.62 12.95 -4.70
N LEU A 83 -11.92 12.16 -5.72
CA LEU A 83 -13.28 11.95 -6.24
C LEU A 83 -14.12 11.03 -5.34
N ASP A 84 -13.49 10.19 -4.53
CA ASP A 84 -14.18 9.31 -3.58
C ASP A 84 -14.62 10.05 -2.29
N GLY A 85 -14.16 11.30 -2.14
CA GLY A 85 -14.48 12.19 -1.02
C GLY A 85 -13.39 12.18 0.06
N SER A 86 -13.09 13.35 0.62
CA SER A 86 -12.02 13.49 1.62
C SER A 86 -12.25 12.67 2.90
N SER A 87 -13.51 12.41 3.26
CA SER A 87 -13.89 11.56 4.39
C SER A 87 -13.83 10.06 4.10
N ASN A 88 -13.63 9.65 2.85
CA ASN A 88 -13.54 8.23 2.47
C ASN A 88 -12.12 7.84 2.02
N THR A 89 -11.24 8.82 1.79
CA THR A 89 -9.86 8.56 1.36
C THR A 89 -8.88 8.71 2.52
N ALA A 90 -8.24 7.60 2.89
CA ALA A 90 -7.13 7.53 3.82
C ALA A 90 -5.92 8.30 3.30
N MET A 91 -5.24 8.97 4.21
CA MET A 91 -4.10 9.84 3.93
C MET A 91 -2.83 9.33 4.62
N VAL A 92 -2.94 9.04 5.92
CA VAL A 92 -1.83 8.60 6.78
C VAL A 92 -2.25 7.31 7.48
N VAL A 93 -1.40 6.28 7.38
CA VAL A 93 -1.70 4.92 7.83
C VAL A 93 -0.58 4.42 8.73
N GLU A 94 -0.94 3.62 9.73
CA GLU A 94 0.02 2.98 10.63
C GLU A 94 0.95 2.02 9.88
N CYS A 95 2.24 2.14 10.17
CA CYS A 95 3.30 1.22 9.82
C CYS A 95 4.24 1.14 11.04
N SER A 96 3.68 0.63 12.14
CA SER A 96 4.28 0.71 13.46
C SER A 96 5.59 -0.07 13.58
N GLY A 97 6.51 0.43 14.40
CA GLY A 97 7.73 -0.25 14.79
C GLY A 97 8.97 0.08 13.95
N ARG A 98 8.88 0.94 12.93
CA ARG A 98 10.07 1.31 12.14
C ARG A 98 11.11 2.02 13.02
N PRO A 99 12.40 1.70 12.89
CA PRO A 99 13.07 0.91 11.83
C PRO A 99 12.96 -0.60 11.90
N LEU A 100 12.48 -1.15 13.02
CA LEU A 100 12.44 -2.59 13.21
C LEU A 100 11.39 -3.18 12.29
N VAL A 101 11.73 -4.29 11.64
CA VAL A 101 10.75 -5.03 10.85
C VAL A 101 10.08 -6.06 11.74
N TYR A 102 8.76 -6.05 11.76
CA TYR A 102 7.92 -7.04 12.40
C TYR A 102 7.27 -7.91 11.33
N VAL A 103 7.36 -9.23 11.50
CA VAL A 103 6.71 -10.24 10.66
C VAL A 103 5.98 -11.21 11.56
N ALA A 104 4.70 -11.44 11.28
CA ALA A 104 3.82 -12.30 12.08
C ALA A 104 3.91 -12.02 13.60
N GLY A 105 3.92 -10.73 13.97
CA GLY A 105 3.95 -10.29 15.37
C GLY A 105 5.32 -10.31 16.04
N LYS A 106 6.39 -10.69 15.34
CA LYS A 106 7.74 -10.82 15.92
C LYS A 106 8.73 -9.92 15.22
N PRO A 107 9.64 -9.25 15.96
CA PRO A 107 10.72 -8.51 15.35
C PRO A 107 11.65 -9.49 14.62
N VAL A 108 12.00 -9.13 13.39
CA VAL A 108 12.95 -9.85 12.56
C VAL A 108 14.36 -9.37 12.92
N THR A 109 15.16 -10.27 13.48
CA THR A 109 16.55 -9.99 13.88
C THR A 109 17.58 -10.49 12.86
N SER A 110 17.18 -11.40 11.97
CA SER A 110 17.97 -11.90 10.84
C SER A 110 17.46 -11.27 9.57
N GLY A 111 18.33 -10.86 8.64
CA GLY A 111 17.92 -10.20 7.40
C GLY A 111 17.13 -11.05 6.40
N THR A 112 16.34 -12.05 6.83
CA THR A 112 15.46 -12.91 6.02
C THR A 112 14.10 -13.13 6.68
N TYR A 113 13.07 -13.43 5.88
CA TYR A 113 11.74 -13.79 6.40
C TYR A 113 11.79 -15.06 7.30
N PRO A 114 10.91 -15.18 8.31
CA PRO A 114 10.80 -16.39 9.12
C PRO A 114 10.56 -17.64 8.25
N GLY A 115 11.49 -18.58 8.29
CA GLY A 115 11.38 -19.86 7.56
C GLY A 115 11.69 -19.79 6.06
N GLY A 116 12.27 -18.70 5.57
CA GLY A 116 12.67 -18.51 4.17
C GLY A 116 14.12 -18.04 4.01
N THR A 117 14.58 -17.98 2.76
CA THR A 117 15.89 -17.44 2.37
C THR A 117 15.81 -16.02 1.81
N ASP A 118 14.60 -15.51 1.57
CA ASP A 118 14.39 -14.20 0.97
C ASP A 118 14.81 -13.10 1.95
N PRO A 119 15.70 -12.19 1.53
CA PRO A 119 16.19 -11.17 2.42
C PRO A 119 15.11 -10.13 2.71
N ILE A 120 15.09 -9.61 3.95
CA ILE A 120 14.36 -8.41 4.33
C ILE A 120 15.38 -7.28 4.57
N PRO A 121 15.91 -6.67 3.50
CA PRO A 121 16.69 -5.46 3.67
C PRO A 121 15.70 -4.36 4.02
N ASN A 122 15.67 -3.90 5.28
CA ASN A 122 14.96 -2.66 5.62
C ASN A 122 15.75 -1.48 5.03
N ASN A 123 15.71 -1.30 3.71
CA ASN A 123 16.47 -0.27 2.99
C ASN A 123 15.61 0.92 2.53
N GLN A 124 14.34 0.95 2.96
CA GLN A 124 13.35 1.96 2.62
C GLN A 124 12.50 2.26 3.85
N GLY A 125 12.19 3.53 4.08
CA GLY A 125 11.33 3.97 5.16
C GLY A 125 11.86 3.67 6.55
N ILE A 126 13.19 3.56 6.70
CA ILE A 126 13.82 3.12 7.96
C ILE A 126 13.64 4.11 9.10
N SER A 127 13.30 5.36 8.80
CA SER A 127 13.14 6.39 9.81
C SER A 127 12.18 7.46 9.33
N TYR A 128 11.72 8.29 10.27
CA TYR A 128 10.88 9.44 9.98
C TYR A 128 11.45 10.38 8.89
N LEU A 129 12.78 10.51 8.81
CA LEU A 129 13.44 11.41 7.84
C LEU A 129 13.64 10.77 6.46
N ASP A 130 13.42 9.46 6.34
CA ASP A 130 13.62 8.73 5.09
C ASP A 130 12.50 9.06 4.10
N SER A 131 12.86 9.69 2.98
CA SER A 131 11.91 10.04 1.92
C SER A 131 11.27 8.82 1.23
N GLU A 132 11.79 7.62 1.46
CA GLU A 132 11.16 6.36 1.03
C GLU A 132 10.12 5.82 2.02
N GLY A 133 9.89 6.50 3.15
CA GLY A 133 8.89 6.16 4.16
C GLY A 133 7.48 5.91 3.63
N PRO A 134 6.95 6.74 2.71
CA PRO A 134 5.62 6.51 2.15
C PRO A 134 5.54 5.17 1.42
N PHE A 135 4.45 4.45 1.65
CA PHE A 135 4.31 3.05 1.25
C PHE A 135 2.95 2.78 0.62
N SER A 136 2.71 1.54 0.22
CA SER A 136 1.52 1.14 -0.54
C SER A 136 1.18 -0.32 -0.35
N VAL A 137 -0.09 -0.63 -0.55
CA VAL A 137 -0.62 -1.97 -0.35
C VAL A 137 -0.12 -2.91 -1.44
N ASN A 138 0.76 -3.84 -1.08
CA ASN A 138 1.10 -5.01 -1.92
C ASN A 138 0.21 -6.20 -1.54
N GLY A 139 -0.17 -6.29 -0.26
CA GLY A 139 -0.82 -7.46 0.30
C GLY A 139 0.17 -8.50 0.77
N VAL A 140 -0.19 -9.14 1.88
CA VAL A 140 0.72 -9.97 2.67
C VAL A 140 0.08 -11.33 2.91
N ASP A 141 0.88 -12.38 2.88
CA ASP A 141 0.39 -13.72 3.21
C ASP A 141 0.22 -13.92 4.73
N ASP A 142 -0.35 -15.06 5.12
CA ASP A 142 -0.60 -15.39 6.53
C ASP A 142 0.68 -15.54 7.36
N LYS A 143 1.84 -15.70 6.70
CA LYS A 143 3.18 -15.80 7.32
C LYS A 143 3.89 -14.45 7.38
N GLY A 144 3.31 -13.38 6.82
CA GLY A 144 3.92 -12.06 6.79
C GLY A 144 4.91 -11.85 5.63
N VAL A 145 4.89 -12.71 4.62
CA VAL A 145 5.68 -12.55 3.40
C VAL A 145 4.92 -11.65 2.42
N ILE A 146 5.62 -10.63 1.89
CA ILE A 146 5.07 -9.77 0.83
C ILE A 146 5.36 -10.36 -0.55
N TRP A 147 4.55 -10.02 -1.55
CA TRP A 147 4.83 -10.44 -2.92
C TRP A 147 6.19 -9.90 -3.40
N PRO A 148 7.01 -10.70 -4.12
CA PRO A 148 8.30 -10.22 -4.60
C PRO A 148 8.11 -9.03 -5.57
N LYS A 149 8.75 -7.90 -5.27
CA LYS A 149 8.61 -6.61 -6.00
C LYS A 149 8.89 -6.69 -7.52
N ASN A 150 9.58 -7.74 -7.99
CA ASN A 150 9.96 -7.95 -9.40
C ASN A 150 9.43 -9.25 -10.02
N SER A 151 8.52 -9.96 -9.35
CA SER A 151 7.88 -11.13 -9.95
C SER A 151 6.79 -10.67 -10.91
N GLY A 152 6.97 -10.92 -12.21
CA GLY A 152 5.92 -10.72 -13.20
C GLY A 152 4.65 -11.49 -12.82
N LYS A 153 3.48 -10.88 -13.06
CA LYS A 153 2.12 -11.38 -12.77
C LYS A 153 1.93 -11.94 -11.35
N ASN A 154 1.29 -11.17 -10.47
CA ASN A 154 0.74 -11.74 -9.23
C ASN A 154 -0.66 -12.33 -9.47
N THR A 155 -0.75 -13.55 -10.01
CA THR A 155 -2.03 -14.29 -10.14
C THR A 155 -2.49 -14.89 -8.81
N ALA A 156 -1.69 -14.81 -7.75
CA ALA A 156 -1.94 -15.41 -6.46
C ALA A 156 -2.44 -14.41 -5.41
N LEU A 157 -2.58 -13.12 -5.74
CA LEU A 157 -2.72 -12.07 -4.74
C LEU A 157 -3.99 -12.22 -3.91
N ASN A 158 -5.12 -12.53 -4.55
CA ASN A 158 -6.39 -12.72 -3.85
C ASN A 158 -6.47 -14.03 -3.04
N ALA A 159 -5.62 -15.03 -3.33
CA ALA A 159 -5.65 -16.32 -2.63
C ALA A 159 -4.60 -16.43 -1.51
N THR A 160 -3.39 -15.96 -1.78
CA THR A 160 -2.23 -16.11 -0.89
C THR A 160 -1.92 -14.82 -0.14
N TYR A 161 -1.88 -13.68 -0.83
CA TYR A 161 -1.45 -12.37 -0.29
C TYR A 161 -2.66 -11.49 0.06
N LYS A 162 -3.64 -12.11 0.72
CA LYS A 162 -4.98 -11.57 0.97
C LYS A 162 -5.08 -10.60 2.15
N ASN A 163 -4.04 -10.50 2.98
CA ASN A 163 -4.10 -9.69 4.20
C ASN A 163 -3.68 -8.25 3.87
N PRO A 164 -4.54 -7.24 4.14
CA PRO A 164 -4.22 -5.85 3.88
C PRO A 164 -3.21 -5.24 4.87
N PHE A 165 -3.14 -5.79 6.09
CA PHE A 165 -2.27 -5.27 7.15
C PHE A 165 -2.01 -6.28 8.29
N ASN A 166 -1.21 -5.89 9.28
CA ASN A 166 -0.89 -6.62 10.52
C ASN A 166 -0.18 -7.98 10.36
N LYS A 167 0.31 -8.31 9.16
CA LYS A 167 1.16 -9.49 8.94
C LYS A 167 2.64 -9.15 8.80
N SER A 168 2.95 -7.97 8.28
CA SER A 168 4.30 -7.42 8.17
C SER A 168 4.24 -5.90 8.17
N ASN A 169 5.26 -5.22 8.71
CA ASN A 169 5.43 -3.78 8.57
C ASN A 169 6.51 -3.42 7.52
N TYR A 170 6.99 -4.39 6.74
CA TYR A 170 7.97 -4.15 5.69
C TYR A 170 7.32 -3.43 4.49
N ASN A 171 7.25 -2.10 4.57
CA ASN A 171 6.50 -1.22 3.66
C ASN A 171 5.02 -1.61 3.53
N GLU A 172 4.45 -2.10 4.63
CA GLU A 172 3.06 -2.57 4.72
C GLU A 172 2.40 -2.03 5.98
N ALA A 173 1.08 -1.90 5.93
CA ALA A 173 0.34 -1.34 7.05
C ALA A 173 0.39 -2.30 8.25
N TYR A 174 0.69 -1.76 9.43
CA TYR A 174 0.93 -2.56 10.62
C TYR A 174 0.70 -1.77 11.90
N SER A 175 0.04 -2.39 12.86
CA SER A 175 -0.29 -1.81 14.15
C SER A 175 0.00 -2.79 15.29
N PHE A 176 0.35 -2.22 16.45
CA PHE A 176 0.39 -2.95 17.71
C PHE A 176 -0.94 -2.88 18.48
N HIS A 177 -1.93 -2.14 17.96
CA HIS A 177 -3.25 -2.09 18.57
C HIS A 177 -3.99 -3.42 18.38
N SER A 178 -4.65 -3.88 19.45
CA SER A 178 -5.45 -5.10 19.38
C SER A 178 -6.67 -4.88 18.47
N GLY A 179 -6.87 -5.79 17.52
CA GLY A 179 -8.06 -5.83 16.68
C GLY A 179 -8.09 -4.86 15.49
N GLY A 180 -7.05 -4.07 15.23
CA GLY A 180 -7.07 -3.10 14.13
C GLY A 180 -5.98 -2.03 14.20
N MET A 181 -6.25 -0.89 13.56
CA MET A 181 -5.36 0.28 13.52
C MET A 181 -6.15 1.58 13.40
N ASN A 182 -5.58 2.70 13.83
CA ASN A 182 -6.14 4.02 13.54
C ASN A 182 -5.62 4.52 12.18
N VAL A 183 -6.54 5.04 11.36
CA VAL A 183 -6.22 5.58 10.03
C VAL A 183 -6.70 7.02 9.96
N GLY A 184 -5.81 7.92 9.51
CA GLY A 184 -6.12 9.34 9.29
C GLY A 184 -6.57 9.59 7.85
N PHE A 185 -7.68 10.30 7.68
CA PHE A 185 -8.31 10.59 6.39
C PHE A 185 -8.02 12.02 5.90
N CYS A 186 -8.33 12.29 4.63
CA CYS A 186 -8.00 13.56 3.97
C CYS A 186 -8.76 14.77 4.51
N ASP A 187 -9.88 14.58 5.21
CA ASP A 187 -10.61 15.64 5.92
C ASP A 187 -10.13 15.84 7.38
N GLY A 188 -9.13 15.07 7.82
CA GLY A 188 -8.51 15.17 9.14
C GLY A 188 -9.16 14.31 10.22
N HIS A 189 -10.23 13.57 9.92
CA HIS A 189 -10.78 12.62 10.91
C HIS A 189 -9.89 11.37 11.02
N VAL A 190 -10.05 10.65 12.13
CA VAL A 190 -9.37 9.38 12.39
C VAL A 190 -10.43 8.31 12.65
N THR A 191 -10.29 7.17 11.99
CA THR A 191 -11.18 6.02 12.17
C THR A 191 -10.37 4.79 12.52
N PHE A 192 -10.87 3.99 13.47
CA PHE A 192 -10.30 2.69 13.77
C PHE A 192 -10.78 1.64 12.76
N ILE A 193 -9.85 1.06 12.01
CA ILE A 193 -10.12 0.02 11.00
C ILE A 193 -9.83 -1.35 11.61
N ASN A 194 -10.86 -2.20 11.65
CA ASN A 194 -10.80 -3.54 12.23
C ASN A 194 -9.92 -4.50 11.39
N GLU A 195 -9.15 -5.38 12.03
CA GLU A 195 -8.22 -6.34 11.40
C GLU A 195 -8.87 -7.35 10.44
N LYS A 196 -10.18 -7.56 10.56
CA LYS A 196 -10.99 -8.40 9.66
C LYS A 196 -11.45 -7.67 8.40
N THR A 197 -11.09 -6.39 8.24
CA THR A 197 -11.37 -5.63 7.01
C THR A 197 -10.79 -6.35 5.81
N SER A 198 -11.60 -6.52 4.76
CA SER A 198 -11.16 -7.21 3.56
C SER A 198 -10.10 -6.41 2.80
N MET A 199 -9.27 -7.08 2.00
CA MET A 199 -8.32 -6.40 1.11
C MET A 199 -9.01 -5.40 0.18
N VAL A 200 -10.18 -5.76 -0.36
CA VAL A 200 -10.96 -4.90 -1.26
C VAL A 200 -11.37 -3.62 -0.51
N THR A 201 -11.95 -3.76 0.67
CA THR A 201 -12.37 -2.63 1.52
C THR A 201 -11.23 -1.71 1.90
N PHE A 202 -10.10 -2.29 2.30
CA PHE A 202 -8.93 -1.50 2.65
C PHE A 202 -8.34 -0.77 1.44
N ALA A 203 -8.31 -1.41 0.27
CA ALA A 203 -7.86 -0.79 -0.96
C ALA A 203 -8.76 0.38 -1.39
N SER A 204 -10.08 0.25 -1.24
CA SER A 204 -11.04 1.30 -1.62
C SER A 204 -10.93 2.56 -0.80
N ILE A 205 -10.59 2.47 0.49
CA ILE A 205 -10.33 3.68 1.29
C ILE A 205 -8.98 4.30 0.95
N ILE A 206 -8.08 3.60 0.26
CA ILE A 206 -6.74 4.11 -0.05
C ILE A 206 -6.71 4.84 -1.38
N THR A 207 -7.50 4.42 -2.37
CA THR A 207 -7.56 5.09 -3.65
C THR A 207 -8.31 6.42 -3.52
N ARG A 208 -7.89 7.42 -4.29
CA ARG A 208 -8.52 8.77 -4.29
C ARG A 208 -9.59 8.94 -5.36
N GLN A 209 -9.62 8.04 -6.34
CA GLN A 209 -10.48 8.11 -7.53
C GLN A 209 -11.01 6.73 -7.96
N GLY A 210 -10.84 5.73 -7.10
CA GLY A 210 -11.20 4.33 -7.36
C GLY A 210 -12.64 4.10 -6.98
N GLY A 211 -13.57 4.52 -7.85
CA GLY A 211 -15.04 4.50 -7.73
C GLY A 211 -15.69 3.11 -7.56
N GLU A 212 -15.14 2.36 -6.63
CA GLU A 212 -15.43 1.04 -6.12
C GLU A 212 -16.61 1.19 -5.15
N ILE A 213 -17.72 0.55 -5.45
CA ILE A 213 -18.92 0.65 -4.62
C ILE A 213 -18.75 -0.35 -3.47
N LEU A 214 -18.42 0.14 -2.29
CA LEU A 214 -18.47 -0.65 -1.07
C LEU A 214 -19.41 0.03 -0.07
N ASN A 215 -20.43 -0.70 0.35
CA ASN A 215 -21.11 -0.38 1.60
C ASN A 215 -20.16 -0.76 2.73
N LEU A 216 -19.90 0.18 3.64
CA LEU A 216 -19.06 -0.04 4.83
C LEU A 216 -19.88 -0.58 6.01
N ASP A 217 -20.98 -1.27 5.71
CA ASP A 217 -22.00 -1.73 6.67
C ASP A 217 -21.87 -3.24 6.94
#